data_AF-A0A0D8J431-F1
#
_entry.id   AF-A0A0D8J431-F1
#
_cell.length_a   1.000
_cell.length_b   1.000
_cell.length_c   1.000
_cell.angle_alpha   90.00
_cell.angle_beta   90.00
_cell.angle_gamma   90.00
#
_symmetry.space_group_name_H-M   'P 1'
#
loop_
_entity.id
_entity.type
_entity.pdbx_description
1 polymer ?
#
loop_
_entity_poly.entity_id
_entity_poly.type
_entity_poly.pdbx_seq_one_letter_code
_entity_poly.pdbx_strand_id
1 'polypeptide(L)'
;MRTLNSVSEFQTEAANAVFTKQQAISATLQLLTKEWNDPGNTPEEKSVLENAIQRAEFRYIDATKSETDRMLDAIGVARFTTQDIVNAIQAIVFDAE
;
A
#
# COMPACT_ATOMS: atom_id res chain seq x y z
N MET A 1 -5.28 18.64 0.75
CA MET A 1 -4.76 17.27 0.64
C MET A 1 -5.74 16.35 1.35
N ARG A 2 -6.16 15.27 0.70
CA ARG A 2 -7.04 14.26 1.30
C ARG A 2 -6.30 13.54 2.42
N THR A 3 -6.88 13.47 3.61
CA THR A 3 -6.33 12.68 4.72
C THR A 3 -6.80 11.24 4.56
N LEU A 4 -5.87 10.29 4.40
CA LEU A 4 -6.15 8.86 4.40
C LEU A 4 -6.17 8.39 5.86
N ASN A 5 -7.37 8.33 6.45
CA ASN A 5 -7.57 8.12 7.89
C ASN A 5 -7.11 6.72 8.33
N SER A 6 -7.52 5.67 7.62
CA SER A 6 -7.08 4.29 7.86
C SER A 6 -5.58 4.12 7.68
N VAL A 7 -4.97 4.85 6.74
CA VAL A 7 -3.51 4.82 6.52
C VAL A 7 -2.77 5.51 7.68
N SER A 8 -3.30 6.63 8.17
CA SER A 8 -2.74 7.34 9.34
C SER A 8 -2.84 6.51 10.63
N GLU A 9 -3.98 5.84 10.84
CA GLU A 9 -4.17 4.90 11.95
C GLU A 9 -3.18 3.75 11.85
N PHE A 10 -3.07 3.13 10.68
CA PHE A 10 -2.11 2.05 10.43
C PHE A 10 -0.66 2.46 10.71
N GLN A 11 -0.27 3.67 10.29
CA GLN A 11 1.07 4.19 10.56
C GLN A 11 1.37 4.27 12.06
N THR A 12 0.36 4.59 12.87
CA THR A 12 0.48 4.71 14.32
C THR A 12 0.49 3.34 15.00
N GLU A 13 -0.47 2.48 14.65
CA GLU A 13 -0.65 1.17 15.28
C GLU A 13 0.46 0.18 14.93
N ALA A 14 0.96 0.23 13.70
CA ALA A 14 1.94 -0.69 13.18
C ALA A 14 3.35 -0.07 13.05
N ALA A 15 3.65 1.05 13.72
CA ALA A 15 4.86 1.85 13.48
C ALA A 15 6.19 1.04 13.39
N ASN A 16 6.34 -0.01 14.20
CA ASN A 16 7.55 -0.85 14.25
C ASN A 16 7.39 -2.24 13.61
N ALA A 17 6.27 -2.49 12.91
CA ALA A 17 6.00 -3.76 12.27
C ALA A 17 6.84 -3.93 10.99
N VAL A 18 7.21 -5.18 10.73
CA VAL A 18 7.84 -5.61 9.48
C VAL A 18 6.99 -6.67 8.79
N PHE A 19 6.92 -6.57 7.47
CA PHE A 19 6.04 -7.36 6.63
C PHE A 19 6.85 -8.08 5.55
N THR A 20 6.42 -9.29 5.23
CA THR A 20 6.80 -9.93 3.97
C THR A 20 6.19 -9.15 2.81
N LYS A 21 6.69 -9.37 1.59
CA LYS A 21 6.12 -8.74 0.40
C LYS A 21 4.62 -9.03 0.25
N GLN A 22 4.21 -10.28 0.44
CA GLN A 22 2.81 -10.67 0.34
C GLN A 22 1.95 -9.97 1.39
N GLN A 23 2.47 -9.85 2.62
CA GLN A 23 1.79 -9.10 3.68
C GLN A 23 1.70 -7.60 3.37
N ALA A 24 2.76 -7.00 2.83
CA ALA A 24 2.77 -5.58 2.46
C ALA A 24 1.77 -5.27 1.32
N ILE A 25 1.70 -6.14 0.30
CA ILE A 25 0.69 -6.04 -0.77
C ILE A 25 -0.72 -6.15 -0.18
N SER A 26 -0.95 -7.17 0.65
CA SER A 26 -2.26 -7.41 1.26
C SER A 26 -2.69 -6.25 2.16
N ALA A 27 -1.79 -5.73 3.00
CA ALA A 27 -2.03 -4.57 3.84
C ALA A 27 -2.38 -3.33 2.99
N THR A 28 -1.65 -3.09 1.91
CA THR A 28 -1.91 -1.97 0.99
C THR A 28 -3.29 -2.05 0.37
N LEU A 29 -3.67 -3.22 -0.17
CA LEU A 29 -5.00 -3.43 -0.75
C LEU A 29 -6.11 -3.27 0.28
N GLN A 30 -5.93 -3.80 1.49
CA GLN A 30 -6.89 -3.66 2.58
C GLN A 30 -7.05 -2.21 3.01
N LEU A 31 -5.96 -1.46 3.15
CA LEU A 31 -6.00 -0.05 3.52
C LEU A 31 -6.70 0.78 2.44
N LEU A 32 -6.33 0.62 1.18
CA LEU A 32 -6.99 1.31 0.07
C LEU A 32 -8.49 0.96 -0.04
N THR A 33 -8.85 -0.30 0.21
CA THR A 33 -10.25 -0.75 0.20
C THR A 33 -11.03 -0.17 1.38
N LYS A 34 -10.43 -0.06 2.57
CA LYS A 34 -11.04 0.62 3.73
C LYS A 34 -11.27 2.09 3.42
N GLU A 35 -10.25 2.76 2.90
CA GLU A 35 -10.34 4.15 2.46
C GLU A 35 -11.41 4.32 1.40
N TRP A 36 -11.61 3.37 0.48
CA TRP A 36 -12.63 3.45 -0.59
C TRP A 36 -14.06 3.28 -0.05
N ASN A 37 -14.23 2.41 0.94
CA ASN A 37 -15.51 2.16 1.61
C ASN A 37 -15.91 3.26 2.59
N ASP A 38 -15.05 4.26 2.86
CA ASP A 38 -15.41 5.38 3.73
C ASP A 38 -16.65 6.12 3.17
N PRO A 39 -17.74 6.24 3.94
CA PRO A 39 -18.96 6.91 3.50
C PRO A 39 -18.77 8.42 3.28
N GLY A 40 -17.68 9.01 3.78
CA GLY A 40 -17.33 10.41 3.57
C GLY A 40 -16.74 10.73 2.19
N ASN A 41 -16.43 9.72 1.37
CA ASN A 41 -15.80 9.94 0.07
C ASN A 41 -16.76 10.49 -0.98
N THR A 42 -16.27 11.47 -1.75
CA THR A 42 -16.95 11.90 -2.98
C THR A 42 -16.82 10.84 -4.10
N PRO A 43 -17.66 10.89 -5.13
CA PRO A 43 -17.54 10.01 -6.30
C PRO A 43 -16.15 10.10 -6.97
N GLU A 44 -15.58 11.29 -7.04
CA GLU A 44 -14.24 11.53 -7.61
C GLU A 44 -13.16 10.84 -6.77
N GLU A 45 -13.24 10.95 -5.45
CA GLU A 45 -12.32 10.31 -4.51
C GLU A 45 -12.40 8.78 -4.55
N LYS A 46 -13.60 8.24 -4.75
CA LYS A 46 -13.81 6.80 -4.98
C LYS A 46 -13.15 6.35 -6.29
N SER A 47 -13.27 7.13 -7.34
CA SER A 47 -12.63 6.81 -8.63
C SER A 47 -11.09 6.81 -8.52
N VAL A 48 -10.49 7.78 -7.83
CA VAL A 48 -9.04 7.81 -7.59
C VAL A 48 -8.58 6.58 -6.81
N LEU A 49 -9.31 6.18 -5.76
CA LEU A 49 -8.95 4.99 -4.99
C LEU A 49 -9.18 3.69 -5.74
N GLU A 50 -10.23 3.60 -6.56
CA GLU A 50 -10.47 2.43 -7.40
C GLU A 50 -9.31 2.20 -8.37
N ASN A 51 -8.83 3.29 -9.01
CA ASN A 51 -7.61 3.25 -9.82
C ASN A 51 -6.37 2.86 -8.99
N ALA A 52 -6.26 3.37 -7.76
CA ALA A 52 -5.16 3.02 -6.87
C ALA A 52 -5.16 1.53 -6.49
N ILE A 53 -6.32 0.95 -6.17
CA ILE A 53 -6.46 -0.48 -5.86
C ILE A 53 -6.01 -1.34 -7.04
N GLN A 54 -6.42 -1.00 -8.27
CA GLN A 54 -6.01 -1.72 -9.47
C GLN A 54 -4.50 -1.65 -9.75
N ARG A 55 -3.85 -0.53 -9.39
CA ARG A 55 -2.41 -0.30 -9.60
C ARG A 55 -1.53 -0.80 -8.46
N ALA A 56 -2.10 -1.09 -7.29
CA ALA A 56 -1.34 -1.41 -6.10
C ALA A 56 -0.46 -2.65 -6.26
N GLU A 57 -0.99 -3.73 -6.86
CA GLU A 57 -0.21 -4.96 -7.10
C GLU A 57 0.98 -4.72 -8.04
N PHE A 58 0.79 -3.95 -9.11
CA PHE A 58 1.83 -3.65 -10.10
C PHE A 58 3.03 -2.93 -9.49
N ARG A 59 2.83 -2.08 -8.49
CA ARG A 59 3.92 -1.33 -7.86
C ARG A 59 4.86 -2.23 -7.06
N TYR A 60 4.34 -3.29 -6.44
CA TYR A 60 5.16 -4.26 -5.73
C TYR A 60 5.82 -5.27 -6.66
N ILE A 61 5.35 -5.43 -7.91
CA ILE A 61 6.04 -6.20 -8.94
C ILE A 61 7.37 -5.52 -9.32
N ASP A 62 7.39 -4.19 -9.40
CA ASP A 62 8.59 -3.42 -9.76
C ASP A 62 9.60 -3.29 -8.58
N ALA A 63 9.14 -3.49 -7.34
CA ALA A 63 10.01 -3.57 -6.17
C ALA A 63 10.92 -4.82 -6.15
N THR A 64 10.71 -5.78 -7.06
CA THR A 64 11.57 -6.96 -7.27
C THR A 64 12.72 -6.65 -8.24
N LYS A 65 13.59 -5.71 -7.84
CA LYS A 65 14.64 -5.13 -8.70
C LYS A 65 15.80 -6.09 -8.98
N SER A 66 16.07 -7.05 -8.10
CA SER A 66 17.16 -8.02 -8.24
C SER A 66 16.73 -9.48 -8.07
N GLU A 67 17.55 -10.41 -8.55
CA GLU A 67 17.34 -11.84 -8.34
C GLU A 67 17.38 -12.21 -6.84
N THR A 68 18.24 -11.55 -6.07
CA THR A 68 18.28 -11.68 -4.60
C THR A 68 16.95 -11.28 -3.96
N ASP A 69 16.30 -10.22 -4.45
CA ASP A 69 14.99 -9.80 -3.94
C ASP A 69 13.92 -10.86 -4.19
N ARG A 70 13.94 -11.49 -5.38
CA ARG A 70 13.01 -12.58 -5.71
C ARG A 70 13.24 -13.79 -4.83
N MET A 71 14.50 -14.14 -4.58
CA MET A 71 14.85 -15.23 -3.68
C MET A 71 14.37 -14.96 -2.25
N LEU A 72 14.60 -13.76 -1.72
CA LEU A 72 14.15 -13.35 -0.38
C LEU A 72 12.61 -13.34 -0.27
N ASP A 73 11.90 -12.91 -1.31
CA ASP A 73 10.45 -12.98 -1.36
C ASP A 73 9.94 -14.43 -1.39
N ALA A 74 10.61 -15.31 -2.15
CA ALA A 74 10.23 -16.72 -2.28
C ALA A 74 10.37 -17.48 -0.95
N ILE A 75 11.33 -17.10 -0.10
CA ILE A 75 11.49 -17.67 1.24
C ILE A 75 10.73 -16.91 2.33
N GLY A 76 9.96 -15.88 1.97
CA GLY A 76 9.07 -15.16 2.88
C GLY A 76 9.78 -14.25 3.89
N VAL A 77 10.91 -13.65 3.54
CA VAL A 77 11.61 -12.73 4.44
C VAL A 77 10.82 -11.43 4.64
N ALA A 78 10.58 -11.06 5.89
CA ALA A 78 9.98 -9.78 6.26
C ALA A 78 11.01 -8.65 6.18
N ARG A 79 10.76 -7.68 5.30
CA ARG A 79 11.69 -6.59 4.99
C ARG A 79 11.02 -5.26 4.67
N PHE A 80 9.71 -5.26 4.50
CA PHE A 80 8.94 -4.05 4.26
C PHE A 80 8.47 -3.48 5.58
N THR A 81 8.65 -2.18 5.78
CA THR A 81 8.19 -1.47 6.96
C THR A 81 6.79 -0.89 6.74
N THR A 82 6.14 -0.50 7.82
CA THR A 82 4.92 0.30 7.79
C THR A 82 5.10 1.58 6.96
N GLN A 83 6.25 2.23 7.05
CA GLN A 83 6.53 3.44 6.27
C GLN A 83 6.63 3.13 4.77
N ASP A 84 7.17 1.98 4.37
CA ASP A 84 7.22 1.56 2.97
C ASP A 84 5.82 1.37 2.38
N ILE A 85 4.89 0.80 3.17
CA ILE A 85 3.48 0.63 2.79
C ILE A 85 2.80 2.00 2.64
N VAL A 86 2.99 2.90 3.61
CA VAL A 86 2.41 4.26 3.58
C VAL A 86 2.93 5.04 2.36
N ASN A 87 4.25 5.01 2.11
CA ASN A 87 4.86 5.66 0.95
C ASN A 87 4.34 5.07 -0.37
N ALA A 88 4.17 3.75 -0.43
CA ALA A 88 3.60 3.08 -1.59
C ALA A 88 2.15 3.53 -1.83
N ILE A 89 1.32 3.61 -0.80
CA ILE A 89 -0.06 4.11 -0.92
C ILE A 89 -0.06 5.55 -1.42
N GLN A 90 0.71 6.44 -0.79
CA GLN A 90 0.76 7.85 -1.15
C GLN A 90 1.12 8.02 -2.62
N ALA A 91 2.19 7.39 -3.09
CA ALA A 91 2.59 7.59 -4.47
C ALA A 91 1.75 6.78 -5.49
N ILE A 92 0.93 5.80 -5.08
CA ILE A 92 -0.09 5.22 -5.99
C ILE A 92 -1.26 6.19 -6.15
N VAL A 93 -1.70 6.80 -5.04
CA VAL A 93 -2.87 7.67 -4.99
C VAL A 93 -2.58 9.06 -5.54
N PHE A 94 -1.36 9.58 -5.34
CA PHE A 94 -1.01 10.98 -5.63
C PHE A 94 0.05 11.16 -6.72
N ASP A 95 1.00 10.24 -6.93
CA ASP A 95 2.04 10.35 -7.97
C ASP A 95 1.64 9.66 -9.29
N ALA A 96 0.35 9.69 -9.63
CA ALA A 96 -0.18 9.13 -10.88
C ALA A 96 -0.01 10.05 -12.10
N GLU A 97 1.05 10.86 -12.14
CA GLU A 97 1.42 11.72 -13.30
C GLU A 97 2.29 10.97 -14.32
#